data_AF-A0A0D0BQT2-F1
#
_entry.id   AF-A0A0D0BQT2-F1
#
_cell.length_a   1.000
_cell.length_b   1.000
_cell.length_c   1.000
_cell.angle_alpha   90.00
_cell.angle_beta   90.00
_cell.angle_gamma   90.00
#
_symmetry.space_group_name_H-M   'P 1'
#
loop_
_entity.id
_entity.type
_entity.pdbx_description
1 polymer ?
#
loop_
_entity_poly.entity_id
_entity_poly.type
_entity_poly.pdbx_seq_one_letter_code
_entity_poly.pdbx_strand_id
1 'polypeptide(L)'
;MCRRKVFDVCFDNIAADTDYLECDTTNSQGCARCRVTQPLICCNIHHPSEVSAYDSNIQKKKYTKEKHNFMLQDALDNWRDAKTIIVYGWARLNDLGPALIMPNSILDCIIDCAHHHKINTIQDLRKETGWTDAELFGEEVIGIIQRCTAPLPLPLISTPLRPSTFSTINTSTLSLLNTSSLNSISSPSSVAPKHHAIKCGACRKEGHNSCNRICLKHPSCNGGSEKENVSQTSHSHI
;
A
#
# COMPACT_ATOMS: atom_id res chain seq x y z
N MET A 1 -1.84 -12.89 30.87
CA MET A 1 -2.44 -14.02 30.14
C MET A 1 -1.37 -14.67 29.28
N CYS A 2 -1.29 -16.00 29.22
CA CYS A 2 -0.31 -16.70 28.38
C CYS A 2 -0.59 -16.47 26.89
N ARG A 3 0.44 -16.34 26.04
CA ARG A 3 0.25 -16.28 24.58
C ARG A 3 -0.16 -17.64 23.98
N ARG A 4 0.29 -18.77 24.54
CA ARG A 4 -0.10 -20.11 24.06
C ARG A 4 -1.61 -20.33 24.14
N LYS A 5 -2.25 -19.92 25.24
CA LYS A 5 -3.70 -20.04 25.44
C LYS A 5 -4.56 -19.45 24.32
N VAL A 6 -4.05 -18.49 23.53
CA VAL A 6 -4.75 -18.00 22.34
C VAL A 6 -4.82 -19.08 21.25
N PHE A 7 -3.71 -19.77 20.99
CA PHE A 7 -3.65 -20.91 20.06
C PHE A 7 -4.40 -22.11 20.63
N ASP A 8 -4.24 -22.41 21.92
CA ASP A 8 -4.88 -23.57 22.55
C ASP A 8 -6.41 -23.50 22.55
N VAL A 9 -6.99 -22.28 22.54
CA VAL A 9 -8.42 -22.06 22.37
C VAL A 9 -8.82 -21.89 20.89
N CYS A 10 -7.96 -21.32 20.04
CA CYS A 10 -8.27 -21.10 18.63
C CYS A 10 -8.24 -22.38 17.77
N PHE A 11 -7.47 -23.39 18.20
CA PHE A 11 -7.35 -24.71 17.56
C PHE A 11 -7.91 -25.84 18.44
N ASP A 12 -8.52 -25.47 19.58
CA ASP A 12 -9.10 -26.37 20.60
C ASP A 12 -8.14 -27.48 21.08
N ASN A 13 -6.83 -27.19 21.15
CA ASN A 13 -5.77 -28.10 21.63
C ASN A 13 -6.00 -28.64 23.06
N ILE A 14 -6.96 -28.08 23.79
CA ILE A 14 -7.34 -28.51 25.16
C ILE A 14 -8.38 -29.63 25.10
N ALA A 15 -9.25 -29.64 24.09
CA ALA A 15 -10.29 -30.65 23.87
C ALA A 15 -9.90 -31.68 22.80
N ALA A 16 -8.79 -31.45 22.08
CA ALA A 16 -8.20 -32.44 21.20
C ALA A 16 -7.69 -33.66 22.00
N ASP A 17 -8.40 -34.78 21.89
CA ASP A 17 -7.82 -36.09 22.20
C ASP A 17 -6.57 -36.31 21.34
N THR A 18 -5.60 -37.06 21.87
CA THR A 18 -4.23 -37.06 21.35
C THR A 18 -3.75 -38.47 20.98
N ASP A 19 -4.05 -38.85 19.74
CA ASP A 19 -3.84 -40.16 19.08
C ASP A 19 -2.41 -40.74 19.13
N TYR A 20 -1.43 -40.05 19.70
CA TYR A 20 -0.06 -40.57 19.80
C TYR A 20 0.03 -41.85 20.64
N LEU A 21 -0.88 -42.05 21.59
CA LEU A 21 -0.98 -43.30 22.36
C LEU A 21 -1.59 -44.46 21.55
N GLU A 22 -2.45 -44.16 20.57
CA GLU A 22 -3.00 -45.18 19.65
C GLU A 22 -2.04 -45.53 18.51
N CYS A 23 -1.26 -44.53 18.07
CA CYS A 23 -0.29 -44.66 16.98
C CYS A 23 0.92 -45.55 17.32
N ASP A 24 1.28 -45.71 18.60
CA ASP A 24 2.28 -46.68 19.06
C ASP A 24 1.87 -47.24 20.43
N THR A 25 1.10 -48.34 20.40
CA THR A 25 0.65 -49.06 21.59
C THR A 25 1.74 -49.91 22.26
N THR A 26 2.94 -50.00 21.67
CA THR A 26 4.08 -50.70 22.28
C THR A 26 4.84 -49.82 23.27
N ASN A 27 4.64 -48.51 23.20
CA ASN A 27 5.31 -47.51 24.01
C ASN A 27 4.32 -46.80 24.94
N SER A 28 4.53 -46.86 26.26
CA SER A 28 3.69 -46.14 27.23
C SER A 28 3.80 -44.61 27.17
N GLN A 29 4.71 -44.07 26.36
CA GLN A 29 4.83 -42.65 26.01
C GLN A 29 4.25 -42.32 24.61
N GLY A 30 3.75 -43.33 23.90
CA GLY A 30 3.21 -43.29 22.54
C GLY A 30 4.20 -42.84 21.47
N CYS A 31 3.68 -42.64 20.27
CA CYS A 31 4.46 -42.32 19.08
C CYS A 31 5.13 -40.95 19.20
N ALA A 32 6.46 -40.94 19.34
CA ALA A 32 7.28 -39.73 19.47
C ALA A 32 7.20 -38.77 18.26
N ARG A 33 6.62 -39.19 17.12
CA ARG A 33 6.35 -38.32 15.96
C ARG A 33 4.99 -37.62 16.01
N CYS A 34 4.01 -38.22 16.69
CA CYS A 34 2.65 -37.70 16.81
C CYS A 34 2.45 -36.92 18.12
N ARG A 35 3.24 -37.23 19.15
CA ARG A 35 3.23 -36.52 20.42
C ARG A 35 3.76 -35.09 20.26
N VAL A 36 2.91 -34.10 20.51
CA VAL A 36 3.31 -32.69 20.56
C VAL A 36 4.22 -32.47 21.78
N THR A 37 5.52 -32.31 21.55
CA THR A 37 6.50 -32.00 22.59
C THR A 37 6.22 -30.63 23.20
N GLN A 38 6.05 -30.56 24.53
CA GLN A 38 5.90 -29.28 25.22
C GLN A 38 7.19 -28.46 25.10
N PRO A 39 7.18 -27.25 24.50
CA PRO A 39 8.41 -26.48 24.30
C PRO A 39 8.89 -25.83 25.60
N LEU A 40 10.18 -25.99 25.89
CA LEU A 40 10.88 -25.62 27.14
C LEU A 40 10.60 -24.19 27.61
N ILE A 41 10.52 -23.23 26.67
CA ILE A 41 10.22 -21.82 26.93
C ILE A 41 8.73 -21.60 26.62
N CYS A 42 7.93 -21.11 27.58
CA CYS A 42 6.47 -20.98 27.41
C CYS A 42 6.06 -19.88 26.42
N CYS A 43 6.37 -18.61 26.73
CA CYS A 43 6.21 -17.45 25.85
C CYS A 43 6.92 -16.22 26.45
N ASN A 44 7.07 -15.14 25.68
CA ASN A 44 7.71 -13.91 26.13
C ASN A 44 7.07 -13.23 27.36
N ILE A 45 5.79 -13.54 27.67
CA ILE A 45 5.10 -13.05 28.87
C ILE A 45 5.53 -13.82 30.13
N HIS A 46 5.96 -15.09 30.00
CA HIS A 46 6.36 -15.93 31.12
C HIS A 46 7.89 -16.07 31.26
N HIS A 47 8.62 -15.93 30.15
CA HIS A 47 10.09 -16.02 30.10
C HIS A 47 10.66 -14.83 29.29
N PRO A 48 10.53 -13.58 29.77
CA PRO A 48 11.02 -12.41 29.04
C PRO A 48 12.54 -12.46 28.82
N SER A 49 13.30 -12.97 29.80
CA SER A 49 14.76 -13.09 29.74
C SER A 49 15.27 -14.02 28.64
N GLU A 50 14.53 -15.11 28.35
CA GLU A 50 14.90 -16.12 27.34
C GLU A 50 14.69 -15.64 25.91
N VAL A 51 13.99 -14.52 25.72
CA VAL A 51 13.61 -14.01 24.39
C VAL A 51 14.06 -12.58 24.10
N SER A 52 14.54 -11.85 25.10
CA SER A 52 14.96 -10.45 24.94
C SER A 52 16.12 -10.27 23.96
N ALA A 53 16.93 -11.32 23.73
CA ALA A 53 17.94 -11.38 22.67
C ALA A 53 17.34 -11.30 21.25
N TYR A 54 16.05 -11.63 21.08
CA TYR A 54 15.31 -11.55 19.83
C TYR A 54 14.36 -10.34 19.77
N ASP A 55 14.18 -9.61 20.88
CA ASP A 55 13.50 -8.30 20.88
C ASP A 55 14.42 -7.26 20.23
N SER A 56 14.55 -7.37 18.91
CA SER A 56 15.32 -6.44 18.08
C SER A 56 14.75 -5.03 18.25
N ASN A 57 15.41 -4.22 19.08
CA ASN A 57 15.04 -2.85 19.39
C ASN A 57 15.37 -1.90 18.23
N ILE A 58 14.89 -2.25 17.04
CA ILE A 58 14.86 -1.41 15.85
C ILE A 58 13.81 -0.33 16.14
N GLN A 59 14.24 0.69 16.88
CA GLN A 59 13.49 1.93 17.00
C GLN A 59 13.40 2.55 15.60
N LYS A 60 12.31 2.20 14.87
CA LYS A 60 11.87 2.96 13.71
C LYS A 60 11.72 4.40 14.18
N LYS A 61 12.69 5.26 13.84
CA LYS A 61 12.72 6.66 14.26
C LYS A 61 11.44 7.30 13.73
N LYS A 62 10.48 7.54 14.64
CA LYS A 62 9.13 7.98 14.30
C LYS A 62 9.15 9.47 13.95
N TYR A 63 9.71 9.79 12.79
CA TYR A 63 9.67 11.13 12.22
C TYR A 63 8.22 11.54 11.96
N THR A 64 7.93 12.83 12.07
CA THR A 64 6.63 13.37 11.67
C THR A 64 6.54 13.30 10.16
N LYS A 65 5.65 12.46 9.63
CA LYS A 65 5.50 12.29 8.18
C LYS A 65 5.07 13.62 7.54
N GLU A 66 5.99 14.31 6.88
CA GLU A 66 5.70 15.61 6.27
C GLU A 66 4.80 15.50 5.04
N LYS A 67 4.24 16.63 4.59
CA LYS A 67 3.38 16.75 3.39
C LYS A 67 3.98 16.07 2.15
N HIS A 68 5.29 16.22 1.92
CA HIS A 68 5.97 15.63 0.77
C HIS A 68 5.92 14.09 0.79
N ASN A 69 5.99 13.47 1.96
CA ASN A 69 5.91 12.01 2.14
C ASN A 69 4.50 11.45 1.91
N PHE A 70 3.47 12.23 2.21
CA PHE A 70 2.09 11.87 1.86
C PHE A 70 1.83 11.98 0.36
N MET A 71 2.35 13.03 -0.29
CA MET A 71 2.28 13.18 -1.75
C MET A 71 3.05 12.06 -2.47
N LEU A 72 4.25 11.70 -1.98
CA LEU A 72 5.02 10.57 -2.48
C LEU A 72 4.28 9.24 -2.30
N GLN A 73 3.65 9.03 -1.14
CA GLN A 73 2.89 7.80 -0.88
C GLN A 73 1.72 7.63 -1.86
N ASP A 74 0.82 8.62 -2.00
CA ASP A 74 -0.33 8.46 -2.90
C ASP A 74 0.11 8.41 -4.37
N ALA A 75 1.16 9.14 -4.77
CA ALA A 75 1.73 9.03 -6.12
C ALA A 75 2.27 7.62 -6.42
N LEU A 76 2.95 6.99 -5.46
CA LEU A 76 3.42 5.60 -5.61
C LEU A 76 2.28 4.59 -5.53
N ASP A 77 1.29 4.76 -4.64
CA ASP A 77 0.13 3.86 -4.56
C ASP A 77 -0.72 3.90 -5.84
N ASN A 78 -1.02 5.10 -6.37
CA ASN A 78 -1.71 5.25 -7.65
C ASN A 78 -0.91 4.64 -8.82
N TRP A 79 0.43 4.76 -8.80
CA TRP A 79 1.31 4.12 -9.78
C TRP A 79 1.30 2.58 -9.66
N ARG A 80 1.32 2.03 -8.44
CA ARG A 80 1.25 0.57 -8.20
C ARG A 80 -0.09 0.00 -8.69
N ASP A 81 -1.20 0.67 -8.42
CA ASP A 81 -2.54 0.29 -8.91
C ASP A 81 -2.54 0.25 -10.45
N ALA A 82 -2.10 1.33 -11.10
CA ALA A 82 -2.02 1.42 -12.56
C ALA A 82 -1.09 0.37 -13.18
N LYS A 83 0.11 0.17 -12.60
CA LYS A 83 1.09 -0.83 -13.07
C LYS A 83 0.55 -2.26 -12.92
N THR A 84 -0.18 -2.54 -11.83
CA THR A 84 -0.82 -3.85 -11.60
C THR A 84 -1.91 -4.12 -12.65
N ILE A 85 -2.70 -3.11 -13.02
CA ILE A 85 -3.67 -3.23 -14.12
C ILE A 85 -2.96 -3.52 -15.45
N ILE A 86 -1.86 -2.84 -15.74
CA ILE A 86 -1.09 -2.99 -17.00
C ILE A 86 -0.45 -4.39 -17.10
N VAL A 87 0.18 -4.89 -16.03
CA VAL A 87 0.96 -6.14 -16.04
C VAL A 87 0.09 -7.38 -15.79
N TYR A 88 -0.91 -7.28 -14.90
CA TYR A 88 -1.69 -8.43 -14.41
C TYR A 88 -3.20 -8.33 -14.66
N GLY A 89 -3.70 -7.19 -15.16
CA GLY A 89 -5.11 -6.96 -15.42
C GLY A 89 -5.92 -6.53 -14.18
N TRP A 90 -7.03 -5.84 -14.42
CA TRP A 90 -7.90 -5.26 -13.38
C TRP A 90 -8.44 -6.29 -12.37
N ALA A 91 -8.72 -7.52 -12.80
CA ALA A 91 -9.15 -8.60 -11.90
C ALA A 91 -8.11 -8.90 -10.81
N ARG A 92 -6.82 -9.04 -11.19
CA ARG A 92 -5.73 -9.32 -10.26
C ARG A 92 -5.51 -8.17 -9.26
N LEU A 93 -5.71 -6.92 -9.68
CA LEU A 93 -5.69 -5.78 -8.75
C LEU A 93 -6.80 -5.90 -7.67
N ASN A 94 -8.01 -6.35 -8.03
CA ASN A 94 -9.09 -6.47 -7.05
C ASN A 94 -8.94 -7.68 -6.12
N ASP A 95 -8.48 -8.82 -6.65
CA ASP A 95 -8.31 -10.05 -5.88
C ASP A 95 -7.08 -9.98 -4.94
N LEU A 96 -5.94 -9.52 -5.45
CA LEU A 96 -4.62 -9.64 -4.81
C LEU A 96 -3.97 -8.29 -4.44
N GLY A 97 -4.42 -7.19 -5.05
CA GLY A 97 -3.96 -5.84 -4.73
C GLY A 97 -2.64 -5.40 -5.39
N PRO A 98 -2.25 -4.12 -5.20
CA PRO A 98 -1.03 -3.52 -5.76
C PRO A 98 0.28 -4.11 -5.20
N ALA A 99 0.20 -5.01 -4.22
CA ALA A 99 1.34 -5.72 -3.65
C ALA A 99 2.04 -6.65 -4.66
N LEU A 100 1.38 -7.01 -5.77
CA LEU A 100 1.96 -7.80 -6.86
C LEU A 100 3.08 -7.09 -7.63
N ILE A 101 3.10 -5.76 -7.66
CA ILE A 101 4.16 -4.96 -8.32
C ILE A 101 5.20 -4.48 -7.32
N MET A 102 4.77 -4.07 -6.13
CA MET A 102 5.66 -3.57 -5.09
C MET A 102 5.03 -3.90 -3.73
N PRO A 103 5.68 -4.71 -2.87
CA PRO A 103 5.18 -4.98 -1.52
C PRO A 103 5.11 -3.71 -0.66
N ASN A 104 4.16 -3.65 0.28
CA ASN A 104 3.99 -2.48 1.16
C ASN A 104 5.26 -2.16 1.98
N SER A 105 6.04 -3.17 2.37
CA SER A 105 7.32 -3.00 3.06
C SER A 105 8.38 -2.30 2.21
N ILE A 106 8.37 -2.52 0.89
CA ILE A 106 9.24 -1.83 -0.07
C ILE A 106 8.77 -0.38 -0.22
N LEU A 107 7.46 -0.15 -0.36
CA LEU A 107 6.88 1.20 -0.42
C LEU A 107 7.22 2.04 0.82
N ASP A 108 7.02 1.49 2.03
CA ASP A 108 7.39 2.16 3.28
C ASP A 108 8.90 2.49 3.31
N CYS A 109 9.75 1.54 2.89
CA CYS A 109 11.20 1.74 2.82
C CYS A 109 11.61 2.82 1.80
N ILE A 110 10.94 2.88 0.64
CA ILE A 110 11.15 3.93 -0.37
C ILE A 110 10.80 5.30 0.21
N ILE A 111 9.67 5.44 0.89
CA ILE A 111 9.25 6.71 1.51
C ILE A 111 10.25 7.11 2.60
N ASP A 112 10.61 6.19 3.50
CA ASP A 112 11.59 6.42 4.57
C ASP A 112 12.98 6.79 4.02
N CYS A 113 13.39 6.25 2.87
CA CYS A 113 14.69 6.59 2.25
C CYS A 113 14.64 7.87 1.42
N ALA A 114 13.52 8.16 0.74
CA ALA A 114 13.30 9.40 0.00
C ALA A 114 13.22 10.63 0.92
N HIS A 115 12.61 10.50 2.11
CA HIS A 115 12.62 11.49 3.18
C HIS A 115 14.04 11.97 3.56
N HIS A 116 15.01 11.05 3.50
CA HIS A 116 16.42 11.32 3.81
C HIS A 116 17.27 11.53 2.54
N HIS A 117 16.64 11.76 1.38
CA HIS A 117 17.26 11.96 0.06
C HIS A 117 18.28 10.88 -0.36
N LYS A 118 18.11 9.64 0.14
CA LYS A 118 19.04 8.52 -0.11
C LYS A 118 18.93 7.95 -1.52
N ILE A 119 17.74 7.97 -2.11
CA ILE A 119 17.46 7.33 -3.40
C ILE A 119 17.53 8.39 -4.50
N ASN A 120 18.61 8.34 -5.30
CA ASN A 120 18.79 9.21 -6.46
C ASN A 120 18.93 8.40 -7.76
N THR A 121 19.42 7.16 -7.66
CA THR A 121 19.65 6.22 -8.77
C THR A 121 18.97 4.87 -8.54
N ILE A 122 18.85 4.04 -9.59
CA ILE A 122 18.32 2.67 -9.51
C ILE A 122 19.20 1.81 -8.57
N GLN A 123 20.51 2.07 -8.56
CA GLN A 123 21.44 1.39 -7.67
C GLN A 123 21.18 1.72 -6.20
N ASP A 124 20.84 2.97 -5.87
CA ASP A 124 20.43 3.36 -4.50
C ASP A 124 19.11 2.71 -4.11
N LEU A 125 18.12 2.73 -5.01
CA LEU A 125 16.82 2.10 -4.82
C LEU A 125 16.97 0.60 -4.50
N ARG A 126 17.73 -0.13 -5.32
CA ARG A 126 18.01 -1.57 -5.13
C ARG A 126 18.81 -1.82 -3.84
N LYS A 127 19.78 -0.95 -3.51
CA LYS A 127 20.65 -1.07 -2.33
C LYS A 127 19.93 -0.84 -1.01
N GLU A 128 19.12 0.21 -0.90
CA GLU A 128 18.48 0.59 0.36
C GLU A 128 17.19 -0.23 0.63
N THR A 129 16.51 -0.72 -0.42
CA THR A 129 15.24 -1.47 -0.29
C THR A 129 15.36 -2.99 -0.45
N GLY A 130 16.38 -3.47 -1.17
CA GLY A 130 16.48 -4.89 -1.56
C GLY A 130 15.44 -5.35 -2.59
N TRP A 131 14.68 -4.44 -3.21
CA TRP A 131 13.63 -4.79 -4.17
C TRP A 131 14.22 -5.34 -5.47
N THR A 132 13.80 -6.57 -5.84
CA THR A 132 14.24 -7.29 -7.04
C THR A 132 13.90 -6.55 -8.34
N ASP A 133 12.71 -5.95 -8.38
CA ASP A 133 12.13 -5.41 -9.63
C ASP A 133 12.52 -3.95 -9.85
N ALA A 134 13.44 -3.42 -9.03
CA ALA A 134 14.02 -2.09 -9.16
C ALA A 134 14.71 -1.88 -10.52
N GLU A 135 15.23 -2.92 -11.16
CA GLU A 135 15.79 -2.83 -12.53
C GLU A 135 14.72 -2.74 -13.62
N LEU A 136 13.50 -3.24 -13.37
CA LEU A 136 12.38 -3.22 -14.32
C LEU A 136 11.51 -1.98 -14.19
N PHE A 137 11.37 -1.44 -12.97
CA PHE A 137 10.44 -0.34 -12.65
C PHE A 137 11.12 0.89 -12.01
N GLY A 138 12.41 0.83 -11.73
CA GLY A 138 13.13 1.85 -10.95
C GLY A 138 13.13 3.24 -11.57
N GLU A 139 13.20 3.37 -12.90
CA GLU A 139 13.16 4.67 -13.58
C GLU A 139 11.86 5.43 -13.31
N GLU A 140 10.71 4.74 -13.39
CA GLU A 140 9.41 5.34 -13.11
C GLU A 140 9.27 5.73 -11.64
N VAL A 141 9.71 4.86 -10.73
CA VAL A 141 9.68 5.09 -9.28
C VAL A 141 10.59 6.26 -8.89
N ILE A 142 11.78 6.37 -9.47
CA ILE A 142 12.69 7.51 -9.27
C ILE A 142 12.12 8.80 -9.86
N GLY A 143 11.50 8.73 -11.04
CA GLY A 143 10.78 9.87 -11.62
C GLY A 143 9.59 10.35 -10.77
N ILE A 144 8.97 9.45 -9.98
CA ILE A 144 7.96 9.82 -8.97
C ILE A 144 8.61 10.43 -7.73
N ILE A 145 9.67 9.81 -7.18
CA ILE A 145 10.44 10.33 -6.03
C ILE A 145 10.90 11.76 -6.33
N GLN A 146 11.63 11.97 -7.43
CA GLN A 146 12.14 13.27 -7.83
C GLN A 146 11.02 14.31 -7.97
N ARG A 147 9.86 13.95 -8.55
CA ARG A 147 8.71 14.86 -8.69
C ARG A 147 8.09 15.26 -7.34
N CYS A 148 8.21 14.42 -6.31
CA CYS A 148 7.68 14.68 -4.97
C CYS A 148 8.70 15.26 -3.98
N THR A 149 10.01 15.09 -4.22
CA THR A 149 11.09 15.57 -3.34
C THR A 149 11.95 16.69 -3.92
N ALA A 150 11.79 17.05 -5.20
CA ALA A 150 12.49 18.20 -5.78
C ALA A 150 12.15 19.48 -5.02
N PRO A 151 13.13 20.34 -4.69
CA PRO A 151 12.86 21.68 -4.21
C PRO A 151 11.96 22.39 -5.23
N LEU A 152 10.81 22.89 -4.76
CA LEU A 152 9.95 23.72 -5.60
C LEU A 152 10.80 24.92 -6.07
N PRO A 153 10.97 25.15 -7.39
CA PRO A 153 11.79 26.26 -7.85
C PRO A 153 11.17 27.54 -7.30
N LEU A 154 11.92 28.25 -6.45
CA LEU A 154 11.50 29.57 -5.99
C LEU A 154 11.23 30.41 -7.25
N PRO A 155 10.08 31.08 -7.36
CA PRO A 155 9.83 31.95 -8.49
C PRO A 155 10.91 33.02 -8.48
N LEU A 156 11.82 32.94 -9.46
CA LEU A 156 12.85 33.95 -9.65
C LEU A 156 12.12 35.28 -9.89
N ILE A 157 12.19 36.18 -8.91
CA ILE A 157 11.67 37.54 -9.02
C ILE A 157 12.63 38.29 -9.92
N SER A 158 12.51 38.01 -11.22
CA SER A 158 13.26 38.62 -12.30
C SER A 158 12.79 40.05 -12.50
N THR A 159 13.14 40.94 -11.58
CA THR A 159 12.88 42.38 -11.64
C THR A 159 13.58 42.97 -12.86
N PRO A 160 12.88 43.30 -13.97
CA PRO A 160 13.52 43.68 -15.21
C PRO A 160 13.64 45.20 -15.25
N LEU A 161 14.79 45.71 -14.82
CA LEU A 161 15.16 47.11 -15.03
C LEU A 161 15.36 47.38 -16.52
N ARG A 162 14.36 48.04 -17.13
CA ARG A 162 14.45 48.65 -18.46
C ARG A 162 14.39 50.18 -18.30
N PRO A 163 15.11 50.92 -19.15
CA PRO A 163 14.41 51.53 -20.29
C PRO A 163 15.20 51.55 -21.62
N SER A 164 14.43 51.53 -22.73
CA SER A 164 14.72 52.16 -24.04
C SER A 164 15.97 51.76 -24.86
N THR A 165 16.00 51.83 -26.21
CA THR A 165 15.00 52.33 -27.21
C THR A 165 15.20 51.60 -28.56
N PHE A 166 14.11 51.39 -29.34
CA PHE A 166 14.01 51.20 -30.83
C PHE A 166 14.97 50.24 -31.59
N SER A 167 14.60 49.53 -32.68
CA SER A 167 13.40 49.56 -33.55
C SER A 167 13.00 48.17 -34.10
N THR A 168 11.69 47.98 -34.30
CA THR A 168 10.98 47.50 -35.51
C THR A 168 11.80 46.69 -36.56
N ILE A 169 11.46 45.45 -36.93
CA ILE A 169 10.38 44.92 -37.84
C ILE A 169 10.49 43.35 -37.77
N ASN A 170 9.52 42.44 -37.97
CA ASN A 170 8.08 42.37 -38.36
C ASN A 170 7.28 41.66 -37.19
N THR A 171 6.06 41.06 -37.20
CA THR A 171 5.10 40.46 -38.17
C THR A 171 5.48 39.04 -38.71
N SER A 172 4.62 38.03 -38.95
CA SER A 172 3.14 37.90 -38.89
C SER A 172 2.70 36.54 -38.29
N THR A 173 1.55 36.51 -37.58
CA THR A 173 0.47 35.46 -37.51
C THR A 173 0.76 33.95 -37.39
N LEU A 174 -0.09 33.09 -36.82
CA LEU A 174 -1.10 33.05 -35.73
C LEU A 174 -1.83 31.68 -35.84
N SER A 175 -2.49 31.20 -34.77
CA SER A 175 -3.57 30.18 -34.79
C SER A 175 -3.21 28.72 -35.20
N LEU A 176 -3.86 27.66 -34.70
CA LEU A 176 -4.66 27.46 -33.46
C LEU A 176 -4.68 25.94 -33.10
N LEU A 177 -5.62 25.51 -32.23
CA LEU A 177 -5.89 24.13 -31.80
C LEU A 177 -5.87 23.07 -32.93
N ASN A 178 -5.59 21.81 -32.56
CA ASN A 178 -6.45 20.73 -33.03
C ASN A 178 -6.61 19.58 -32.03
N THR A 179 -7.79 18.96 -32.01
CA THR A 179 -8.21 17.90 -31.07
C THR A 179 -8.43 16.56 -31.78
N SER A 180 -7.97 15.45 -31.18
CA SER A 180 -8.37 14.08 -31.53
C SER A 180 -7.88 13.10 -30.45
N SER A 181 -8.50 11.95 -30.17
CA SER A 181 -9.90 11.50 -30.29
C SER A 181 -10.05 10.23 -29.45
N LEU A 182 -11.22 9.96 -28.86
CA LEU A 182 -11.50 8.65 -28.25
C LEU A 182 -11.76 7.60 -29.34
N ASN A 183 -11.25 6.38 -29.15
CA ASN A 183 -11.70 5.20 -29.88
C ASN A 183 -12.07 4.10 -28.87
N SER A 184 -13.35 3.77 -28.81
CA SER A 184 -13.89 2.64 -28.03
C SER A 184 -13.94 1.39 -28.89
N ILE A 185 -13.55 0.24 -28.34
CA ILE A 185 -13.74 -1.09 -28.95
C ILE A 185 -14.38 -2.01 -27.90
N SER A 186 -15.32 -2.84 -28.34
CA SER A 186 -16.27 -3.55 -27.45
C SER A 186 -16.13 -5.06 -27.52
N SER A 187 -16.48 -5.73 -26.39
CA SER A 187 -16.87 -7.15 -26.33
C SER A 187 -15.76 -8.19 -26.56
N PRO A 188 -15.98 -9.51 -26.24
CA PRO A 188 -17.18 -10.15 -25.70
C PRO A 188 -17.00 -10.88 -24.36
N SER A 189 -18.11 -11.36 -23.80
CA SER A 189 -18.16 -12.21 -22.60
C SER A 189 -17.56 -13.60 -22.82
N SER A 190 -16.99 -14.17 -21.76
CA SER A 190 -16.80 -15.62 -21.59
C SER A 190 -17.14 -16.03 -20.15
N VAL A 191 -17.62 -17.27 -19.97
CA VAL A 191 -18.12 -17.76 -18.67
C VAL A 191 -17.00 -18.51 -17.95
N ALA A 192 -16.73 -18.12 -16.70
CA ALA A 192 -15.64 -18.66 -15.88
C ALA A 192 -16.12 -19.05 -14.45
N PRO A 193 -15.36 -19.86 -13.68
CA PRO A 193 -15.89 -20.57 -12.51
C PRO A 193 -16.24 -19.69 -11.30
N LYS A 194 -17.14 -20.23 -10.45
CA LYS A 194 -17.47 -19.66 -9.13
C LYS A 194 -16.30 -19.79 -8.15
N HIS A 195 -15.39 -18.84 -8.16
CA HIS A 195 -14.38 -18.69 -7.10
C HIS A 195 -15.05 -18.23 -5.80
N HIS A 196 -14.53 -18.62 -4.63
CA HIS A 196 -15.06 -18.15 -3.34
C HIS A 196 -14.86 -16.63 -3.21
N ALA A 197 -15.95 -15.89 -2.97
CA ALA A 197 -15.93 -14.43 -2.92
C ALA A 197 -15.13 -13.92 -1.70
N ILE A 198 -14.14 -13.07 -1.97
CA ILE A 198 -13.27 -12.48 -0.94
C ILE A 198 -14.10 -11.57 -0.03
N LYS A 199 -13.94 -11.73 1.29
CA LYS A 199 -14.64 -10.94 2.32
C LYS A 199 -13.74 -9.85 2.89
N CYS A 200 -14.23 -8.62 2.89
CA CYS A 200 -13.53 -7.48 3.44
C CYS A 200 -13.48 -7.55 4.97
N GLY A 201 -12.29 -7.63 5.57
CA GLY A 201 -12.13 -7.67 7.03
C GLY A 201 -12.74 -6.47 7.77
N ALA A 202 -12.78 -5.28 7.14
CA ALA A 202 -13.24 -4.04 7.75
C ALA A 202 -14.77 -3.85 7.67
N CYS A 203 -15.39 -4.16 6.52
CA CYS A 203 -16.82 -3.92 6.27
C CYS A 203 -17.67 -5.21 6.17
N ARG A 204 -17.03 -6.40 6.16
CA ARG A 204 -17.62 -7.73 6.04
C ARG A 204 -18.43 -8.03 4.76
N LYS A 205 -18.47 -7.10 3.80
CA LYS A 205 -19.04 -7.33 2.46
C LYS A 205 -18.11 -8.19 1.60
N GLU A 206 -18.70 -8.87 0.62
CA GLU A 206 -18.00 -9.67 -0.38
C GLU A 206 -17.50 -8.81 -1.57
N GLY A 207 -16.62 -9.37 -2.40
CA GLY A 207 -16.15 -8.77 -3.64
C GLY A 207 -14.99 -7.77 -3.50
N HIS A 208 -14.45 -7.56 -2.29
CA HIS A 208 -13.24 -6.77 -2.06
C HIS A 208 -12.58 -7.12 -0.73
N ASN A 209 -11.30 -6.77 -0.55
CA ASN A 209 -10.58 -6.86 0.72
C ASN A 209 -10.54 -5.50 1.47
N SER A 210 -10.00 -5.47 2.69
CA SER A 210 -9.95 -4.27 3.54
C SER A 210 -8.99 -3.16 3.08
N CYS A 211 -8.12 -3.44 2.10
CA CYS A 211 -7.13 -2.53 1.55
C CYS A 211 -7.54 -1.98 0.16
N ASN A 212 -8.72 -2.36 -0.35
CA ASN A 212 -9.24 -1.86 -1.61
C ASN A 212 -9.96 -0.50 -1.37
N ARG A 213 -9.64 0.53 -2.18
CA ARG A 213 -10.26 1.87 -2.10
C ARG A 213 -11.79 1.87 -2.30
N ILE A 214 -12.38 0.79 -2.82
CA ILE A 214 -13.84 0.56 -2.92
C ILE A 214 -14.50 0.34 -1.54
N CYS A 215 -13.72 -0.01 -0.50
CA CYS A 215 -14.27 -0.17 0.85
C CYS A 215 -14.66 1.19 1.45
N LEU A 216 -15.94 1.35 1.84
CA LEU A 216 -16.43 2.55 2.54
C LEU A 216 -15.71 2.84 3.88
N LYS A 217 -14.97 1.87 4.43
CA LYS A 217 -14.13 2.02 5.63
C LYS A 217 -12.62 2.08 5.29
N HIS A 218 -12.25 2.28 4.03
CA HIS A 218 -10.86 2.48 3.66
C HIS A 218 -10.35 3.81 4.25
N PRO A 219 -9.10 3.91 4.75
CA PRO A 219 -8.60 5.14 5.37
C PRO A 219 -8.70 6.39 4.47
N SER A 220 -8.64 6.24 3.15
CA SER A 220 -8.80 7.35 2.19
C SER A 220 -10.24 7.84 2.00
N CYS A 221 -11.25 7.06 2.41
CA CYS A 221 -12.67 7.40 2.22
C CYS A 221 -13.28 8.09 3.45
N ASN A 222 -12.63 8.00 4.61
CA ASN A 222 -13.21 8.34 5.91
C ASN A 222 -13.11 9.84 6.27
N GLY A 223 -13.06 10.72 5.27
CA GLY A 223 -12.83 12.17 5.41
C GLY A 223 -13.93 13.07 4.83
N GLY A 224 -15.16 12.56 4.68
CA GLY A 224 -16.20 13.18 3.86
C GLY A 224 -17.63 13.17 4.42
N SER A 225 -17.80 13.40 5.72
CA SER A 225 -19.08 13.76 6.37
C SER A 225 -18.74 14.67 7.58
N GLU A 226 -19.47 15.72 7.95
CA GLU A 226 -20.82 16.14 7.53
C GLU A 226 -20.84 17.62 7.07
N LYS A 227 -21.68 17.94 6.09
CA LYS A 227 -22.29 19.28 5.94
C LYS A 227 -23.72 19.13 5.43
N GLU A 228 -24.64 19.08 6.40
CA GLU A 228 -26.08 19.14 6.19
C GLU A 228 -26.46 20.46 5.49
N ASN A 229 -27.27 20.39 4.45
CA ASN A 229 -27.71 21.56 3.69
C ASN A 229 -29.23 21.75 3.88
N VAL A 230 -29.59 22.69 4.75
CA VAL A 230 -30.98 22.93 5.14
C VAL A 230 -31.70 23.74 4.06
N SER A 231 -32.61 23.09 3.33
CA SER A 231 -33.51 23.75 2.38
C SER A 231 -34.52 24.65 3.12
N GLN A 232 -34.34 25.96 3.06
CA GLN A 232 -35.33 26.92 3.55
C GLN A 232 -36.47 27.09 2.55
N THR A 233 -37.68 26.71 2.95
CA THR A 233 -38.89 26.87 2.12
C THR A 233 -39.48 28.27 2.28
N SER A 234 -39.17 29.18 1.35
CA SER A 234 -39.74 30.54 1.32
C SER A 234 -41.05 30.59 0.51
N HIS A 235 -42.19 30.50 1.19
CA HIS A 235 -43.50 30.89 0.63
C HIS A 235 -43.65 32.42 0.65
N SER A 236 -44.09 33.03 -0.46
CA SER A 236 -45.15 34.09 -0.51
C SER A 236 -45.24 34.77 -1.88
N HIS A 237 -46.46 35.21 -2.22
CA HIS A 237 -46.87 35.98 -3.42
C HIS A 237 -46.76 35.24 -4.78
N ILE A 238 -47.70 35.43 -5.72
CA ILE A 238 -48.92 36.27 -5.70
C ILE A 238 -50.16 35.37 -5.61
#